data_AF-A0A662T7P1-F1
#
_entry.id   AF-A0A662T7P1-F1
#
_cell.length_a   1.000
_cell.length_b   1.000
_cell.length_c   1.000
_cell.angle_alpha   90.00
_cell.angle_beta   90.00
_cell.angle_gamma   90.00
#
_symmetry.space_group_name_H-M   'P 1'
#
loop_
_entity.id
_entity.type
_entity.pdbx_description
1 polymer ?
#
loop_
_entity_poly.entity_id
_entity_poly.type
_entity_poly.pdbx_seq_one_letter_code
_entity_poly.pdbx_strand_id
1 'polypeptide(L)'
;MIYHIQDIDIGRRYGIKNIPVLYGEKGSLITSITLYILAIILLFINWIRYSVGLTYLLGILLTAVIFYYEIHIVVRSLDQKNIVRSFNMNLYIGPILLISYLIDILFYYIL
;
A
#
# COMPACT_ATOMS: atom_id res chain seq x y z
N MET A 1 7.08 -0.60 4.44
CA MET A 1 8.09 -0.87 5.50
C MET A 1 7.69 -2.01 6.43
N ILE A 2 6.39 -2.29 6.57
CA ILE A 2 5.82 -3.36 7.40
C ILE A 2 6.57 -4.69 7.31
N TYR A 3 6.86 -5.19 6.10
CA TYR A 3 7.53 -6.48 5.91
C TYR A 3 8.89 -6.59 6.62
N HIS A 4 9.68 -5.51 6.61
CA HIS A 4 11.02 -5.50 7.20
C HIS A 4 11.02 -5.40 8.74
N ILE A 5 9.86 -5.27 9.38
CA ILE A 5 9.76 -5.29 10.84
C ILE A 5 10.24 -6.64 11.42
N GLN A 6 10.02 -7.74 10.69
CA GLN A 6 10.46 -9.07 11.13
C GLN A 6 11.99 -9.23 11.23
N ASP A 7 12.74 -8.36 10.54
CA ASP A 7 14.20 -8.46 10.41
C ASP A 7 14.93 -7.44 11.30
N ILE A 8 14.25 -6.79 12.26
CA ILE A 8 14.88 -5.77 13.13
C ILE A 8 16.07 -6.35 13.91
N ASP A 9 15.91 -7.51 14.54
CA ASP A 9 16.97 -8.10 15.37
C ASP A 9 18.14 -8.60 14.55
N ILE A 10 17.86 -9.19 13.38
CA ILE A 10 18.89 -9.58 12.41
C ILE A 10 19.64 -8.33 11.95
N GLY A 11 18.91 -7.28 11.57
CA GLY A 11 19.49 -6.02 11.13
C GLY A 11 20.39 -5.38 12.21
N ARG A 12 19.99 -5.42 13.48
CA ARG A 12 20.82 -4.96 14.61
C ARG A 12 22.10 -5.78 14.76
N ARG A 13 22.03 -7.12 14.66
CA ARG A 13 23.20 -8.00 14.78
C ARG A 13 24.24 -7.76 13.68
N TYR A 14 23.78 -7.50 12.45
CA TYR A 14 24.65 -7.29 11.29
C TYR A 14 24.97 -5.82 11.00
N GLY A 15 24.53 -4.88 11.86
CA GLY A 15 24.79 -3.45 11.67
C GLY A 15 24.07 -2.82 10.47
N ILE A 16 22.98 -3.42 10.00
CA ILE A 16 22.17 -2.93 8.86
C ILE A 16 21.36 -1.72 9.32
N LYS A 17 21.55 -0.57 8.67
CA LYS A 17 20.82 0.67 8.98
C LYS A 17 19.64 0.87 8.03
N ASN A 18 18.52 0.21 8.31
CA ASN A 18 17.25 0.45 7.61
C ASN A 18 16.23 1.12 8.56
N ILE A 19 15.10 1.58 8.00
CA ILE A 19 14.05 2.29 8.75
C ILE A 19 13.58 1.49 9.98
N PRO A 20 13.25 0.18 9.89
CA PRO A 20 12.90 -0.62 11.05
C PRO A 20 13.97 -0.71 12.13
N VAL A 21 15.24 -0.85 11.76
CA VAL A 21 16.34 -0.91 12.73
C VAL A 21 16.54 0.43 13.45
N LEU A 22 16.41 1.55 12.73
CA LEU A 22 16.62 2.89 13.27
C LEU A 22 15.44 3.41 14.09
N TYR A 23 14.21 3.16 13.63
CA TYR A 23 12.99 3.77 14.20
C TYR A 23 12.03 2.74 14.80
N GLY A 24 12.40 1.47 14.82
CA GLY A 24 11.62 0.38 15.36
C GLY A 24 10.32 0.11 14.59
N GLU A 25 9.45 -0.66 15.24
CA GLU A 25 8.14 -1.06 14.73
C GLU A 25 7.23 0.16 14.50
N LYS A 26 7.13 1.05 15.51
CA LYS A 26 6.29 2.25 15.44
C LYS A 26 6.72 3.18 14.31
N GLY A 27 8.04 3.43 14.17
CA GLY A 27 8.56 4.23 13.07
C GLY A 27 8.25 3.61 11.72
N SER A 28 8.39 2.30 11.58
CA SER A 28 8.06 1.57 10.34
C SER A 28 6.59 1.67 9.96
N LEU A 29 5.68 1.63 10.94
CA LEU A 29 4.25 1.80 10.72
C LEU A 29 3.93 3.22 10.28
N ILE A 30 4.45 4.24 10.98
CA ILE A 30 4.25 5.65 10.62
C ILE A 30 4.76 5.91 9.20
N THR A 31 5.97 5.48 8.87
CA THR A 31 6.51 5.63 7.52
C THR A 31 5.64 4.92 6.47
N SER A 32 5.12 3.72 6.75
CA SER A 32 4.24 3.01 5.81
C SER A 32 2.94 3.77 5.58
N ILE A 33 2.31 4.28 6.66
CA ILE A 33 1.09 5.10 6.57
C ILE A 33 1.34 6.37 5.74
N THR A 34 2.45 7.07 5.98
CA THR A 34 2.81 8.26 5.21
C THR A 34 2.95 7.96 3.72
N LEU A 35 3.60 6.84 3.37
CA LEU A 35 3.75 6.42 1.98
C LEU A 35 2.40 6.02 1.35
N TYR A 36 1.51 5.36 2.09
CA TYR A 36 0.17 5.00 1.60
C TYR A 36 -0.68 6.24 1.33
N ILE A 37 -0.67 7.22 2.24
CA ILE A 37 -1.35 8.51 2.04
C ILE A 37 -0.79 9.21 0.80
N LEU A 38 0.54 9.29 0.67
CA LEU A 38 1.18 9.90 -0.49
C LEU A 38 0.81 9.17 -1.80
N ALA A 39 0.80 7.83 -1.80
CA ALA A 39 0.41 7.05 -2.96
C ALA A 39 -1.04 7.34 -3.39
N ILE A 40 -1.99 7.37 -2.46
CA ILE A 40 -3.39 7.70 -2.76
C ILE A 40 -3.52 9.13 -3.29
N ILE A 41 -2.81 10.10 -2.72
CA ILE A 41 -2.79 11.48 -3.24
C ILE A 41 -2.29 11.51 -4.68
N LEU A 42 -1.18 10.83 -4.99
CA LEU A 42 -0.62 10.81 -6.34
C LEU A 42 -1.55 10.11 -7.35
N LEU A 43 -2.22 9.03 -6.95
CA LEU A 43 -3.24 8.36 -7.77
C LEU A 43 -4.45 9.27 -8.02
N PHE A 44 -4.90 10.01 -7.00
CA PHE A 44 -6.01 10.95 -7.14
C PHE A 44 -5.65 12.15 -8.02
N ILE A 45 -4.41 12.65 -7.93
CA ILE A 45 -3.89 13.67 -8.84
C ILE A 45 -3.91 13.16 -10.29
N ASN A 46 -3.53 11.90 -10.53
CA ASN A 46 -3.61 11.29 -11.86
C ASN A 46 -5.04 11.23 -12.39
N TRP A 47 -6.00 10.82 -11.55
CA TRP A 47 -7.42 10.78 -11.90
C TRP A 47 -7.92 12.15 -12.40
N ILE A 48 -7.59 13.23 -11.68
CA ILE A 48 -7.95 14.61 -12.08
C ILE A 48 -7.21 15.02 -13.36
N ARG A 49 -5.89 14.80 -13.42
CA ARG A 49 -5.02 15.35 -14.47
C ARG A 49 -5.29 14.76 -15.84
N TYR A 50 -5.63 13.48 -15.89
CA TYR A 50 -5.92 12.76 -17.13
C TYR A 50 -7.42 12.61 -17.39
N SER A 51 -8.27 13.22 -16.56
CA SER A 51 -9.73 13.16 -16.66
C SER A 51 -10.25 11.73 -16.83
N VAL A 52 -9.62 10.80 -16.11
CA VAL A 52 -10.00 9.38 -16.11
C VAL A 52 -11.38 9.27 -15.45
N GLY A 53 -12.22 8.37 -15.92
CA GLY A 53 -13.58 8.21 -15.44
C GLY A 53 -13.69 7.61 -14.04
N LEU A 54 -14.94 7.43 -13.60
CA LEU A 54 -15.27 6.99 -12.23
C LEU A 54 -14.81 5.57 -11.91
N THR A 55 -14.60 4.73 -12.94
CA THR A 55 -14.17 3.34 -12.73
C THR A 55 -12.75 3.28 -12.16
N TYR A 56 -11.84 4.13 -12.65
CA TYR A 56 -10.51 4.28 -12.08
C TYR A 56 -10.55 4.79 -10.64
N LEU A 57 -11.43 5.76 -10.33
CA LEU A 57 -11.62 6.26 -8.97
C LEU A 57 -12.04 5.15 -8.00
N LEU A 58 -12.91 4.22 -8.42
CA LEU A 58 -13.27 3.05 -7.62
C LEU A 58 -12.05 2.16 -7.33
N GLY A 59 -11.15 1.97 -8.30
CA GLY A 59 -9.89 1.26 -8.10
C GLY A 59 -8.97 1.93 -7.07
N ILE A 60 -8.91 3.27 -7.06
CA ILE A 60 -8.19 4.04 -6.03
C ILE A 60 -8.81 3.82 -4.66
N LEU A 61 -10.15 3.87 -4.55
CA LEU A 61 -10.85 3.65 -3.27
C LEU A 61 -10.62 2.23 -2.74
N LEU A 62 -10.67 1.20 -3.59
CA LEU A 62 -10.35 -0.18 -3.21
C LEU A 62 -8.90 -0.32 -2.74
N THR A 63 -7.97 0.36 -3.41
CA THR A 63 -6.56 0.41 -3.00
C THR A 63 -6.41 1.03 -1.60
N ALA A 64 -7.13 2.12 -1.33
CA ALA A 64 -7.12 2.75 0.00
C ALA A 64 -7.67 1.83 1.10
N VAL A 65 -8.72 1.04 0.79
CA VAL A 65 -9.26 0.03 1.71
C VAL A 65 -8.24 -1.08 1.98
N ILE A 66 -7.49 -1.52 0.96
CA ILE A 66 -6.42 -2.50 1.14
C ILE A 66 -5.31 -1.94 2.04
N PHE A 67 -4.83 -0.72 1.79
CA PHE A 67 -3.83 -0.08 2.66
C PHE A 67 -4.30 0.07 4.11
N TYR A 68 -5.57 0.42 4.32
CA TYR A 68 -6.16 0.45 5.65
C TYR A 68 -6.15 -0.94 6.31
N TYR A 69 -6.56 -1.97 5.58
CA TYR A 69 -6.58 -3.34 6.06
C TYR A 69 -5.16 -3.83 6.42
N GLU A 70 -4.16 -3.55 5.58
CA GLU A 70 -2.75 -3.88 5.82
C GLU A 70 -2.24 -3.31 7.14
N ILE A 71 -2.56 -2.05 7.44
CA ILE A 71 -2.19 -1.41 8.71
C ILE A 71 -3.01 -2.00 9.86
N HIS A 72 -4.32 -2.17 9.67
CA HIS A 72 -5.23 -2.63 10.70
C HIS A 72 -4.84 -4.01 11.24
N ILE A 73 -4.54 -4.98 10.37
CA ILE A 73 -4.19 -6.33 10.81
C ILE A 73 -2.87 -6.38 11.57
N VAL A 74 -1.91 -5.53 11.20
CA VAL A 74 -0.59 -5.45 11.85
C VAL A 74 -0.69 -4.74 13.20
N VAL A 75 -1.49 -3.68 13.29
CA VAL A 75 -1.76 -2.97 14.55
C VAL A 75 -2.54 -3.86 15.54
N ARG A 76 -3.45 -4.71 15.04
CA ARG A 76 -4.23 -5.63 15.87
C ARG A 76 -3.37 -6.70 16.55
N SER A 77 -2.41 -7.27 15.83
CA SER A 77 -1.45 -8.23 16.38
C SER A 77 -0.18 -8.21 15.55
N LEU A 78 0.90 -7.72 16.15
CA LEU A 78 2.20 -7.63 15.51
C LEU A 78 2.95 -8.97 15.63
N ASP A 79 2.60 -9.89 14.73
CA ASP A 79 3.24 -11.20 14.59
C ASP A 79 3.65 -11.45 13.13
N GLN A 80 4.59 -12.39 12.92
CA GLN A 80 5.11 -12.70 11.59
C GLN A 80 4.00 -13.10 10.60
N LYS A 81 2.96 -13.79 11.07
CA LYS A 81 1.83 -14.22 10.25
C LYS A 81 1.06 -13.00 9.70
N ASN A 82 0.76 -12.01 10.53
CA ASN A 82 0.05 -10.81 10.12
C ASN A 82 0.93 -9.87 9.30
N ILE A 83 2.24 -9.83 9.57
CA ILE A 83 3.21 -9.09 8.73
C ILE A 83 3.21 -9.65 7.30
N VAL A 84 3.33 -10.98 7.15
CA VAL A 84 3.29 -11.63 5.83
C VAL A 84 1.92 -11.48 5.17
N ARG A 85 0.83 -11.62 5.94
CA ARG A 85 -0.53 -11.41 5.43
C ARG A 85 -0.72 -9.98 4.91
N SER A 86 -0.23 -8.98 5.64
CA SER A 86 -0.25 -7.57 5.25
C SER A 86 0.54 -7.36 3.96
N PHE A 87 1.75 -7.91 3.88
CA PHE A 87 2.55 -7.84 2.67
C PHE A 87 1.85 -8.46 1.44
N ASN A 88 1.22 -9.62 1.60
CA ASN A 88 0.54 -10.31 0.50
C ASN A 88 -0.68 -9.55 -0.04
N MET A 89 -1.29 -8.65 0.74
CA MET A 89 -2.42 -7.84 0.26
C MET A 89 -2.01 -6.87 -0.87
N ASN A 90 -0.73 -6.49 -0.94
CA ASN A 90 -0.21 -5.65 -2.02
C ASN A 90 -0.35 -6.33 -3.40
N LEU A 91 -0.44 -7.66 -3.47
CA LEU A 91 -0.65 -8.41 -4.72
C LEU A 91 -1.96 -8.03 -5.43
N TYR A 92 -2.97 -7.55 -4.69
CA TYR A 92 -4.25 -7.17 -5.27
C TYR A 92 -4.25 -5.76 -5.89
N ILE A 93 -3.37 -4.86 -5.42
CA ILE A 93 -3.40 -3.44 -5.79
C ILE A 93 -3.12 -3.24 -7.28
N GLY A 94 -2.07 -3.87 -7.81
CA GLY A 94 -1.70 -3.78 -9.22
C GLY A 94 -2.84 -4.21 -10.17
N PRO A 95 -3.37 -5.44 -10.02
CA PRO A 95 -4.52 -5.90 -10.80
C PRO A 95 -5.76 -5.01 -10.66
N ILE A 96 -6.10 -4.53 -9.44
CA ILE A 96 -7.24 -3.64 -9.23
C ILE A 96 -7.10 -2.35 -10.03
N LEU A 97 -5.95 -1.68 -9.94
CA LEU A 97 -5.69 -0.44 -10.66
C LEU A 97 -5.62 -0.66 -12.19
N LEU A 98 -5.05 -1.77 -12.63
CA LEU A 98 -4.98 -2.12 -14.05
C LEU A 98 -6.39 -2.36 -14.63
N ILE A 99 -7.20 -3.19 -13.96
CA ILE A 99 -8.54 -3.53 -14.42
C ILE A 99 -9.44 -2.30 -14.38
N SER A 100 -9.38 -1.49 -13.32
CA SER A 100 -10.19 -0.28 -13.22
C SER A 100 -9.85 0.72 -14.32
N TYR A 101 -8.57 0.89 -14.64
CA TYR A 101 -8.13 1.76 -15.74
C TYR A 101 -8.49 1.20 -17.12
N LEU A 102 -8.33 -0.11 -17.32
CA LEU A 102 -8.67 -0.77 -18.59
C LEU A 102 -10.17 -0.66 -18.89
N ILE A 103 -11.01 -0.87 -17.87
CA ILE A 103 -12.46 -0.68 -17.99
C ILE A 103 -12.78 0.76 -18.41
N ASP A 104 -12.12 1.74 -17.79
CA ASP A 104 -12.31 3.15 -18.11
C ASP A 104 -12.01 3.46 -19.58
N ILE A 105 -10.87 2.99 -20.08
CA ILE A 105 -10.48 3.13 -21.49
C ILE A 105 -11.51 2.47 -22.40
N LEU A 106 -11.94 1.24 -22.09
CA LEU A 106 -12.91 0.54 -22.91
C LEU A 106 -14.24 1.29 -22.97
N PHE A 107 -14.73 1.84 -21.85
CA PHE A 107 -15.93 2.69 -21.86
C PHE A 107 -15.75 3.95 -22.71
N TYR A 108 -14.58 4.60 -22.65
CA TYR A 108 -14.29 5.81 -23.44
C TYR A 108 -14.25 5.57 -24.96
N TYR A 109 -13.83 4.38 -25.41
CA TYR A 109 -13.77 4.06 -26.84
C TYR A 109 -15.06 3.42 -27.39
N ILE A 110 -15.92 2.87 -26.54
CA ILE A 110 -17.16 2.18 -26.94
C ILE A 110 -18.38 3.13 -26.99
N LEU A 111 -18.39 4.19 -26.19
CA LEU A 111 -19.44 5.24 -26.14
C LEU A 111 -18.96 6.54 -26.79
#